data_AF-A0A1Y2EP70-F1
#
_entry.id   AF-A0A1Y2EP70-F1
#
_cell.length_a   1.000
_cell.length_b   1.000
_cell.length_c   1.000
_cell.angle_alpha   90.00
_cell.angle_beta   90.00
_cell.angle_gamma   90.00
#
_symmetry.space_group_name_H-M   'P 1'
#
loop_
_entity.id
_entity.type
_entity.pdbx_description
1 polymer ?
#
loop_
_entity_poly.entity_id
_entity_poly.type
_entity_poly.pdbx_seq_one_letter_code
_entity_poly.pdbx_strand_id
1 'polypeptide(L)'
;MQTISPQSSTDSTSSIEIGDFLFCQHGTERCETCNADFREDNAFTAGLDPIESREALKVDFTLNAKDGMPQCKNHKSADCTKCFAFKKQIVKLNKEAEKMKKKQPKSTSNFV
;
A
#
# COMPACT_ATOMS: atom_id res chain seq x y z
N MET A 1 -11.93 32.06 23.79
CA MET A 1 -10.57 31.58 23.44
C MET A 1 -10.67 30.06 23.32
N GLN A 2 -10.93 29.53 22.13
CA GLN A 2 -10.82 28.09 21.86
C GLN A 2 -10.03 27.92 20.59
N THR A 3 -9.15 26.94 20.66
CA THR A 3 -7.89 26.76 19.96
C THR A 3 -8.05 26.43 18.49
N ILE A 4 -7.15 27.03 17.72
CA ILE A 4 -6.90 26.82 16.31
C ILE A 4 -6.29 25.42 16.14
N SER A 5 -6.92 24.55 15.34
CA SER A 5 -6.23 23.47 14.65
C SER A 5 -6.54 23.64 13.16
N PRO A 6 -5.53 23.75 12.28
CA PRO A 6 -5.76 23.88 10.86
C PRO A 6 -6.03 22.49 10.31
N GLN A 7 -7.19 22.28 9.70
CA GLN A 7 -7.27 21.30 8.62
C GLN A 7 -7.64 22.07 7.37
N SER A 8 -6.67 22.90 6.97
CA SER A 8 -6.55 23.42 5.62
C SER A 8 -6.76 22.26 4.65
N SER A 9 -7.76 22.40 3.79
CA SER A 9 -7.85 21.65 2.55
C SER A 9 -6.59 21.93 1.73
N THR A 10 -5.61 21.02 1.68
CA THR A 10 -4.54 20.93 0.65
C THR A 10 -3.55 19.82 1.00
N ASP A 11 -3.85 18.58 0.64
CA ASP A 11 -2.92 17.77 -0.13
C ASP A 11 -3.78 16.68 -0.73
N SER A 12 -4.10 16.84 -2.02
CA SER A 12 -4.91 15.91 -2.77
C SER A 12 -4.41 14.49 -2.46
N THR A 13 -5.19 13.68 -1.74
CA THR A 13 -4.99 12.24 -1.57
C THR A 13 -5.12 11.61 -2.95
N SER A 14 -4.13 11.89 -3.79
CA SER A 14 -4.13 11.57 -5.19
C SER A 14 -3.66 10.15 -5.24
N SER A 15 -4.61 9.25 -5.01
CA SER A 15 -4.43 7.84 -5.33
C SER A 15 -4.13 7.76 -6.83
N ILE A 16 -3.05 7.08 -7.16
CA ILE A 16 -2.70 6.72 -8.51
C ILE A 16 -3.03 5.25 -8.69
N GLU A 17 -3.56 4.92 -9.85
CA GLU A 17 -3.86 3.55 -10.24
C GLU A 17 -2.69 3.06 -11.10
N ILE A 18 -2.01 2.01 -10.62
CA ILE A 18 -0.94 1.35 -11.37
C ILE A 18 -1.41 -0.06 -11.68
N GLY A 19 -1.88 -0.26 -12.91
CA GLY A 19 -2.65 -1.45 -13.27
C GLY A 19 -3.96 -1.47 -12.49
N ASP A 20 -4.24 -2.57 -11.78
CA ASP A 20 -5.45 -2.72 -10.96
C ASP A 20 -5.26 -2.28 -9.48
N PHE A 21 -4.08 -1.77 -9.12
CA PHE A 21 -3.71 -1.51 -7.73
C PHE A 21 -3.58 -0.01 -7.44
N LEU A 22 -3.98 0.39 -6.24
CA LEU A 22 -3.99 1.75 -5.75
C LEU A 22 -2.74 2.06 -4.92
N PHE A 23 -2.10 3.18 -5.22
CA PHE A 23 -0.97 3.72 -4.45
C PHE A 23 -1.16 5.22 -4.26
N CYS A 24 -0.46 5.82 -3.30
CA CYS A 24 -0.34 7.28 -3.29
C CYS A 24 0.66 7.77 -4.37
N GLN A 25 0.71 9.08 -4.63
CA GLN A 25 1.72 9.70 -5.49
C GLN A 25 3.18 9.42 -5.10
N HIS A 26 3.46 9.05 -3.85
CA HIS A 26 4.80 8.63 -3.42
C HIS A 26 5.13 7.18 -3.79
N GLY A 27 4.18 6.43 -4.36
CA GLY A 27 4.36 5.04 -4.75
C GLY A 27 4.38 4.10 -3.55
N THR A 28 3.57 4.37 -2.53
CA THR A 28 3.37 3.44 -1.41
C THR A 28 1.88 3.24 -1.16
N GLU A 29 1.50 2.02 -0.75
CA GLU A 29 0.12 1.73 -0.34
C GLU A 29 -0.24 2.41 0.97
N ARG A 30 0.69 2.42 1.93
CA ARG A 30 0.54 3.14 3.18
C ARG A 30 1.52 4.30 3.19
N CYS A 31 0.99 5.51 3.23
CA CYS A 31 1.77 6.73 3.26
C CYS A 31 1.44 7.51 4.52
N GLU A 32 2.41 7.66 5.43
CA GLU A 32 2.24 8.50 6.61
C GLU A 32 2.13 9.98 6.23
N THR A 33 2.84 10.39 5.18
CA THR A 33 2.79 11.76 4.64
C THR A 33 1.40 12.11 4.11
N CYS A 34 0.78 11.21 3.32
CA CYS A 34 -0.57 11.43 2.77
C CYS A 34 -1.69 10.98 3.73
N ASN A 35 -1.34 10.40 4.88
CA ASN A 35 -2.27 9.74 5.81
C ASN A 35 -3.24 8.77 5.09
N ALA A 36 -2.73 8.02 4.10
CA ALA A 36 -3.52 7.13 3.25
C ALA A 36 -3.08 5.67 3.42
N ASP A 37 -4.03 4.75 3.42
CA ASP A 37 -3.80 3.31 3.51
C ASP A 37 -4.65 2.55 2.48
N PHE A 38 -4.01 2.07 1.42
CA PHE A 38 -4.64 1.31 0.34
C PHE A 38 -4.38 -0.21 0.46
N ARG A 39 -3.84 -0.67 1.59
CA ARG A 39 -3.48 -2.10 1.76
C ARG A 39 -4.71 -3.01 1.74
N GLU A 40 -5.85 -2.51 2.21
CA GLU A 40 -7.12 -3.24 2.24
C GLU A 40 -7.68 -3.42 0.82
N ASP A 41 -7.81 -2.32 0.07
CA ASP A 41 -8.25 -2.36 -1.33
C ASP A 41 -7.35 -3.24 -2.19
N ASN A 42 -6.03 -3.09 -2.05
CA ASN A 42 -5.09 -3.88 -2.83
C ASN A 42 -5.07 -5.36 -2.43
N ALA A 43 -5.31 -5.69 -1.16
CA ALA A 43 -5.49 -7.08 -0.74
C ALA A 43 -6.75 -7.67 -1.38
N PHE A 44 -7.85 -6.92 -1.39
CA PHE A 44 -9.10 -7.31 -2.03
C PHE A 44 -8.92 -7.51 -3.54
N THR A 45 -8.27 -6.57 -4.23
CA THR A 45 -7.95 -6.72 -5.67
C THR A 45 -7.04 -7.92 -5.94
N ALA A 46 -6.15 -8.26 -5.02
CA ALA A 46 -5.34 -9.48 -5.11
C ALA A 46 -6.13 -10.77 -4.84
N GLY A 47 -7.37 -10.67 -4.33
CA GLY A 47 -8.21 -11.80 -3.93
C GLY A 47 -7.81 -12.40 -2.59
N LEU A 48 -7.33 -11.58 -1.65
CA LEU A 48 -6.85 -11.98 -0.34
C LEU A 48 -7.62 -11.25 0.77
N ASP A 49 -7.70 -11.89 1.94
CA ASP A 49 -8.21 -11.22 3.13
C ASP A 49 -7.23 -10.12 3.59
N PRO A 50 -7.74 -8.91 3.90
CA PRO A 50 -6.90 -7.83 4.40
C PRO A 50 -6.29 -8.20 5.76
N ILE A 51 -4.99 -7.96 5.89
CA ILE A 51 -4.25 -8.20 7.13
C ILE A 51 -3.62 -6.89 7.57
N GLU A 52 -4.04 -6.36 8.71
CA GLU A 52 -3.52 -5.08 9.23
C GLU A 52 -2.01 -5.10 9.51
N SER A 53 -1.47 -6.26 9.89
CA SER A 53 -0.04 -6.46 10.15
C SER A 53 0.79 -6.72 8.89
N ARG A 54 0.18 -6.66 7.71
CA ARG A 54 0.86 -6.79 6.42
C ARG A 54 1.67 -5.53 6.15
N GLU A 55 2.93 -5.72 5.75
CA GLU A 55 3.77 -4.59 5.35
C GLU A 55 3.23 -3.90 4.10
N ALA A 56 3.39 -2.58 4.07
CA ALA A 56 2.98 -1.75 2.95
C ALA A 56 3.90 -1.98 1.75
N LEU A 57 3.32 -2.10 0.56
CA LEU A 57 4.08 -2.22 -0.65
C LEU A 57 4.53 -0.87 -1.14
N LYS A 58 5.79 -0.81 -1.58
CA LYS A 58 6.38 0.36 -2.23
C LYS A 58 6.74 0.05 -3.67
N VAL A 59 6.50 1.00 -4.55
CA VAL A 59 6.76 0.94 -5.98
C VAL A 59 7.43 2.22 -6.46
N ASP A 60 8.46 2.06 -7.28
CA ASP A 60 9.05 3.15 -8.05
C ASP A 60 8.38 3.24 -9.44
N PHE A 61 7.59 4.29 -9.61
CA PHE A 61 6.98 4.63 -10.89
C PHE A 61 7.40 6.05 -11.31
N THR A 62 7.16 6.38 -12.57
CA THR A 62 7.26 7.73 -13.12
C THR A 62 6.05 7.97 -13.99
N LEU A 63 5.59 9.22 -14.11
CA LEU A 63 4.50 9.55 -15.03
C LEU A 63 5.07 9.72 -16.44
N ASN A 64 4.36 9.18 -17.44
CA ASN A 64 4.67 9.41 -18.83
C ASN A 64 4.36 10.87 -19.20
N ALA A 65 5.32 11.60 -19.73
CA ALA A 65 5.10 12.99 -20.15
C ALA A 65 4.10 13.12 -21.32
N LYS A 66 3.85 12.04 -22.08
CA LYS A 66 2.92 12.04 -23.22
C LYS A 66 1.48 11.73 -22.82
N ASP A 67 1.30 10.70 -22.00
CA ASP A 67 -0.02 10.13 -21.69
C ASP A 67 -0.46 10.39 -20.25
N GLY A 68 0.42 10.93 -19.40
CA GLY A 68 0.18 11.09 -17.97
C GLY A 68 0.14 9.77 -17.18
N MET A 69 0.24 8.62 -17.86
CA MET A 69 0.10 7.30 -17.22
C MET A 69 1.35 6.90 -16.41
N PRO A 70 1.18 6.22 -15.25
CA PRO A 70 2.29 5.71 -14.48
C PRO A 70 2.99 4.55 -15.21
N GLN A 71 4.30 4.64 -15.33
CA GLN A 71 5.17 3.62 -15.93
C GLN A 71 6.29 3.26 -14.95
N CYS A 72 6.79 2.04 -15.05
CA CYS A 72 7.90 1.59 -14.21
C CYS A 72 9.12 2.48 -14.44
N LYS A 73 9.71 3.00 -13.36
CA LYS A 73 10.90 3.87 -13.45
C LYS A 73 12.10 3.19 -14.12
N ASN A 74 12.27 1.90 -13.89
CA ASN A 74 13.40 1.12 -14.44
C ASN A 74 13.19 0.70 -15.89
N HIS A 75 11.98 0.26 -16.24
CA HIS A 75 11.70 -0.35 -17.54
C HIS A 75 10.85 0.52 -18.46
N LYS A 76 10.39 1.68 -18.00
CA LYS A 76 9.55 2.65 -18.73
C LYS A 76 8.31 2.01 -19.37
N SER A 77 7.75 1.02 -18.70
CA SER A 77 6.59 0.24 -19.16
C SER A 77 5.44 0.36 -18.17
N ALA A 78 4.23 0.60 -18.69
CA ALA A 78 3.00 0.65 -17.91
C ALA A 78 2.63 -0.74 -17.35
N ASP A 79 2.99 -1.81 -18.06
CA ASP A 79 2.68 -3.20 -17.68
C ASP A 79 3.95 -3.98 -17.30
N CYS A 80 4.79 -3.38 -16.45
CA CYS A 80 6.05 -4.01 -16.08
C CYS A 80 5.83 -5.22 -15.17
N THR A 81 5.75 -6.42 -15.73
CA THR A 81 5.56 -7.67 -14.98
C THR A 81 6.67 -8.00 -13.97
N LYS A 82 7.83 -7.34 -14.04
CA LYS A 82 8.93 -7.50 -13.08
C LYS A 82 8.75 -6.62 -11.85
N CYS A 83 8.35 -5.36 -12.04
CA CYS A 83 8.25 -4.36 -10.97
C CYS A 83 6.82 -4.21 -10.44
N PHE A 84 5.82 -4.32 -11.32
CA PHE A 84 4.39 -4.21 -11.03
C PHE A 84 3.74 -5.59 -10.82
N ALA A 85 4.52 -6.58 -10.37
CA ALA A 85 4.00 -7.86 -9.92
C ALA A 85 3.26 -7.76 -8.57
N PHE A 86 2.45 -6.72 -8.36
CA PHE A 86 1.87 -6.36 -7.07
C PHE A 86 1.06 -7.49 -6.48
N LYS A 87 0.20 -8.14 -7.28
CA LYS A 87 -0.54 -9.34 -6.85
C LYS A 87 0.37 -10.38 -6.19
N LYS A 88 1.50 -10.72 -6.81
CA LYS A 88 2.45 -11.70 -6.26
C LYS A 88 3.14 -11.19 -4.99
N GLN A 89 3.50 -9.90 -4.96
CA GLN A 89 4.13 -9.28 -3.80
C GLN A 89 3.17 -9.21 -2.61
N ILE A 90 1.91 -8.83 -2.83
CA ILE A 90 0.85 -8.79 -1.82
C ILE A 90 0.59 -10.19 -1.28
N VAL A 91 0.44 -11.21 -2.13
CA VAL A 91 0.29 -12.63 -1.70
C VAL A 91 1.45 -13.05 -0.80
N LYS A 92 2.68 -12.67 -1.16
CA LYS A 92 3.88 -13.01 -0.38
C LYS A 92 3.85 -12.31 0.99
N LEU A 93 3.64 -11.00 1.02
CA LEU A 93 3.58 -10.19 2.24
C LEU A 93 2.44 -10.63 3.16
N ASN A 94 1.28 -10.98 2.60
CA ASN A 94 0.13 -11.47 3.34
C ASN A 94 0.47 -12.81 4.03
N LYS A 95 1.05 -13.77 3.30
CA LYS A 95 1.56 -15.03 3.89
C LYS A 95 2.63 -14.81 4.97
N GLU A 96 3.53 -13.85 4.78
CA GLU A 96 4.54 -13.49 5.78
C GLU A 96 3.87 -12.93 7.05
N ALA A 97 2.88 -12.05 6.89
CA ALA A 97 2.09 -11.50 7.99
C ALA A 97 1.26 -12.57 8.73
N GLU A 98 0.65 -13.52 8.02
CA GLU A 98 -0.06 -14.66 8.63
C GLU A 98 0.88 -15.55 9.46
N LYS A 99 2.09 -15.79 8.96
CA LYS A 99 3.12 -16.56 9.70
C LYS A 99 3.56 -15.82 10.97
N MET A 100 3.67 -14.50 10.92
CA MET A 100 4.00 -13.69 12.10
C MET A 100 2.84 -13.65 13.10
N LYS A 101 1.57 -13.57 12.64
CA LYS A 101 0.38 -13.68 13.49
C LYS A 101 0.34 -15.01 14.26
N LYS A 102 0.69 -16.13 13.61
CA LYS A 102 0.74 -17.46 14.25
C LYS A 102 1.87 -17.63 15.27
N LYS A 103 2.88 -16.73 15.25
CA LYS A 103 4.01 -16.75 16.19
C LYS A 103 3.82 -15.88 17.42
N GLN A 104 2.71 -15.13 17.53
CA GLN A 104 2.35 -14.57 18.82
C GLN A 104 1.77 -15.69 19.69
N PRO A 105 2.50 -16.18 20.72
CA PRO A 105 1.89 -17.09 21.67
C PRO A 105 0.70 -16.35 22.27
N LYS A 106 -0.46 -17.00 22.28
CA LYS A 106 -1.56 -16.62 23.18
C LYS A 106 -0.91 -16.39 24.54
N SER A 107 -0.96 -15.15 25.01
CA SER A 107 -0.50 -14.79 26.36
C SER A 107 -1.17 -15.76 27.33
N THR A 108 -0.38 -16.67 27.89
CA THR A 108 -0.83 -17.62 28.89
C THR A 108 -1.06 -16.82 30.16
N SER A 109 -2.27 -16.27 30.32
CA SER A 109 -2.72 -15.72 31.58
C SER A 109 -2.94 -16.89 32.56
N ASN A 110 -1.85 -17.38 33.16
CA ASN A 110 -1.94 -18.04 34.46
C ASN A 110 -2.17 -16.94 35.49
N PHE A 111 -3.44 -16.65 35.74
CA PHE A 111 -3.85 -15.90 36.92
C PHE A 111 -3.67 -16.84 38.12
N VAL A 112 -2.81 -16.43 39.05
CA VAL A 112 -2.56 -17.11 40.33
C VAL A 112 -3.57 -16.68 41.38
#